data_AF-A0A7V9V9J2-F1
#
_entry.id   AF-A0A7V9V9J2-F1
#
_cell.length_a   1.000
_cell.length_b   1.000
_cell.length_c   1.000
_cell.angle_alpha   90.00
_cell.angle_beta   90.00
_cell.angle_gamma   90.00
#
_symmetry.space_group_name_H-M   'P 1'
#
loop_
_entity.id
_entity.type
_entity.pdbx_description
1 polymer ?
#
loop_
_entity_poly.entity_id
_entity_poly.type
_entity_poly.pdbx_seq_one_letter_code
_entity_poly.pdbx_strand_id
1 'polypeptide(L)'
;MISLLRAGLLAREVAHNARFERAAADPRTSQARLLMSLTRRNSDTVFGREHGFASIQTPADFARRVPPRDYEGFRSYVDRMAGGEGGVLTADSLTMFTTTSGTTGEPKLIPVTKAWKAQAAALTRLWMYRAVRDHPGCFDKKVLLVVSPAIEGRTPMGFAYGAMSGLTSEDVPRLARRHYAIPPDVVSLLPDHDDRYLLIMRLAMAQPVSAVGTPNPTSLFRLAHVAAERPEDIIRAIRDGTLGIPARSLPDDATSRAELTHLGAGLRPEPERAKFLERLVSTHGRLSPASCWPELDLVGCWLGGSAGVHASRLREHYGVGPAIRDLGFLASEGRFTIPVEDGTAAGPPAC
;
A
#
# COMPACT_ATOMS: atom_id res chain seq x y z
N MET A 1 -21.12 14.00 -7.05
CA MET A 1 -20.67 13.22 -5.88
C MET A 1 -19.15 13.15 -5.78
N ILE A 2 -18.44 12.74 -6.85
CA ILE A 2 -16.97 12.65 -6.89
C ILE A 2 -16.28 14.01 -6.64
N SER A 3 -16.77 15.10 -7.26
CA SER A 3 -16.26 16.46 -7.03
C SER A 3 -16.34 16.90 -5.55
N LEU A 4 -17.40 16.50 -4.82
CA LEU A 4 -17.56 16.81 -3.39
C LEU A 4 -16.65 15.94 -2.50
N LEU A 5 -16.46 14.67 -2.84
CA LEU A 5 -15.50 13.79 -2.16
C LEU A 5 -14.07 14.31 -2.34
N ARG A 6 -13.72 14.71 -3.56
CA ARG A 6 -12.44 15.35 -3.90
C ARG A 6 -12.25 16.65 -3.13
N ALA A 7 -13.22 17.55 -3.16
CA ALA A 7 -13.17 18.80 -2.41
C ALA A 7 -13.03 18.57 -0.89
N GLY A 8 -13.74 17.59 -0.34
CA GLY A 8 -13.66 17.22 1.07
C GLY A 8 -12.30 16.62 1.47
N LEU A 9 -11.71 15.76 0.62
CA LEU A 9 -10.36 15.23 0.80
C LEU A 9 -9.34 16.36 0.78
N LEU A 10 -9.42 17.24 -0.23
CA LEU A 10 -8.50 18.36 -0.39
C LEU A 10 -8.59 19.32 0.79
N ALA A 11 -9.79 19.76 1.17
CA ALA A 11 -10.01 20.72 2.25
C ALA A 11 -9.45 20.23 3.60
N ARG A 12 -9.62 18.94 3.92
CA ARG A 12 -9.15 18.35 5.18
C ARG A 12 -7.63 18.32 5.30
N GLU A 13 -6.93 18.15 4.19
CA GLU A 13 -5.49 17.97 4.18
C GLU A 13 -4.70 19.27 3.91
N VAL A 14 -5.35 20.39 3.58
CA VAL A 14 -4.65 21.70 3.36
C VAL A 14 -3.79 22.08 4.56
N ALA A 15 -4.35 22.06 5.77
CA ALA A 15 -3.62 22.45 6.97
C ALA A 15 -2.48 21.46 7.29
N HIS A 16 -2.68 20.17 7.03
CA HIS A 16 -1.66 19.16 7.19
C HIS A 16 -0.52 19.35 6.19
N ASN A 17 -0.85 19.60 4.92
CA ASN A 17 0.11 19.92 3.88
C ASN A 17 0.93 21.16 4.21
N ALA A 18 0.31 22.24 4.71
CA ALA A 18 1.02 23.44 5.12
C ALA A 18 1.94 23.23 6.35
N ARG A 19 1.59 22.30 7.26
CA ARG A 19 2.50 21.88 8.34
C ARG A 19 3.67 21.09 7.78
N PHE A 20 3.42 20.17 6.86
CA PHE A 20 4.45 19.38 6.20
C PHE A 20 5.45 20.26 5.45
N GLU A 21 4.99 21.21 4.63
CA GLU A 21 5.86 22.14 3.89
C GLU A 21 6.77 22.94 4.83
N ARG A 22 6.23 23.45 5.94
CA ARG A 22 7.03 24.15 6.96
C ARG A 22 8.08 23.25 7.61
N ALA A 23 7.73 21.98 7.89
CA ALA A 23 8.66 21.03 8.47
C ALA A 23 9.75 20.60 7.47
N ALA A 24 9.40 20.50 6.18
CA ALA A 24 10.33 20.20 5.09
C ALA A 24 11.27 21.38 4.77
N ALA A 25 10.85 22.62 5.02
CA ALA A 25 11.68 23.81 4.84
C ALA A 25 12.82 23.94 5.88
N ASP A 26 12.63 23.41 7.09
CA ASP A 26 13.68 23.29 8.12
C ASP A 26 13.69 21.86 8.71
N PRO A 27 14.27 20.89 7.98
CA PRO A 27 14.25 19.50 8.39
C PRO A 27 15.14 19.25 9.62
N ARG A 28 16.22 20.03 9.81
CA ARG A 28 17.13 19.87 10.95
C ARG A 28 16.42 20.15 12.27
N THR A 29 15.73 21.28 12.35
CA THR A 29 14.96 21.64 13.55
C THR A 29 13.78 20.69 13.77
N SER A 30 13.11 20.30 12.69
CA SER A 30 11.96 19.37 12.76
C SER A 30 12.38 18.00 13.30
N GLN A 31 13.46 17.42 12.78
CA GLN A 31 14.01 16.14 13.24
C GLN A 31 14.55 16.22 14.68
N ALA A 32 15.23 17.31 15.06
CA ALA A 32 15.69 17.49 16.43
C ALA A 32 14.50 17.54 17.42
N ARG A 33 13.42 18.25 17.06
CA ARG A 33 12.20 18.31 17.88
C ARG A 33 11.52 16.95 18.01
N LEU A 34 11.43 16.19 16.91
CA LEU A 34 10.87 14.84 16.90
C LEU A 34 11.68 13.90 17.79
N LEU A 35 13.00 13.88 17.63
CA LEU A 35 13.90 13.05 18.44
C LEU A 35 13.73 13.36 19.93
N MET A 36 13.74 14.63 20.31
CA MET A 36 13.56 15.02 21.72
C MET A 36 12.17 14.66 22.26
N SER A 37 11.13 14.69 21.41
CA SER A 37 9.79 14.21 21.79
C SER A 37 9.78 12.70 22.00
N LEU A 38 10.48 11.92 21.16
CA LEU A 38 10.58 10.47 21.27
C LEU A 38 11.38 10.04 22.51
N THR A 39 12.52 10.67 22.78
CA THR A 39 13.34 10.33 23.97
C THR A 39 12.61 10.65 25.27
N ARG A 40 11.94 11.79 25.36
CA ARG A 40 11.13 12.15 26.55
C ARG A 40 9.96 11.18 26.76
N ARG A 41 9.20 10.87 25.71
CA ARG A 41 8.05 9.95 25.84
C ARG A 41 8.45 8.54 26.23
N ASN A 42 9.67 8.13 25.88
CA ASN A 42 10.17 6.78 26.13
C ASN A 42 11.23 6.75 27.24
N SER A 43 11.31 7.76 28.12
CA SER A 43 12.34 7.80 29.16
C SER A 43 12.25 6.63 30.15
N ASP A 44 11.02 6.20 30.43
CA ASP A 44 10.71 5.19 31.44
C ASP A 44 10.53 3.80 30.84
N THR A 45 10.88 3.61 29.56
CA THR A 45 10.92 2.27 28.97
C THR A 45 12.19 1.55 29.42
N VAL A 46 12.23 0.23 29.26
CA VAL A 46 13.43 -0.57 29.52
C VAL A 46 14.61 -0.01 28.72
N PHE A 47 14.42 0.16 27.40
CA PHE A 47 15.43 0.71 26.51
C PHE A 47 15.80 2.15 26.89
N GLY A 48 14.80 2.97 27.26
CA GLY A 48 15.01 4.35 27.68
C GLY A 48 15.88 4.48 28.93
N ARG A 49 15.65 3.62 29.94
CA ARG A 49 16.48 3.59 31.15
C ARG A 49 17.90 3.12 30.88
N GLU A 50 18.07 2.04 30.13
CA GLU A 50 19.38 1.48 29.77
C GLU A 50 20.25 2.48 29.00
N HIS A 51 19.61 3.33 28.19
CA HIS A 51 20.28 4.37 27.39
C HIS A 51 20.22 5.79 28.01
N GLY A 52 19.65 5.92 29.21
CA GLY A 52 19.56 7.18 29.96
C GLY A 52 18.77 8.28 29.25
N PHE A 53 17.67 7.96 28.57
CA PHE A 53 16.87 8.91 27.76
C PHE A 53 16.46 10.18 28.51
N ALA A 54 16.20 10.09 29.82
CA ALA A 54 15.83 11.22 30.67
C ALA A 54 16.87 12.38 30.68
N SER A 55 18.15 12.10 30.41
CA SER A 55 19.21 13.12 30.39
C SER A 55 19.67 13.53 28.99
N ILE A 56 18.99 13.08 27.94
CA ILE A 56 19.28 13.48 26.55
C ILE A 56 18.68 14.87 26.30
N GLN A 57 19.51 15.84 25.93
CA GLN A 57 19.09 17.22 25.62
C GLN A 57 19.33 17.60 24.17
N THR A 58 20.24 16.91 23.49
CA THR A 58 20.63 17.19 22.10
C THR A 58 20.68 15.92 21.26
N PRO A 59 20.59 16.02 19.92
CA PRO A 59 20.84 14.89 19.03
C PRO A 59 22.22 14.26 19.23
N ALA A 60 23.24 15.05 19.58
CA ALA A 60 24.58 14.55 19.87
C ALA A 60 24.63 13.70 21.16
N ASP A 61 23.84 14.05 22.18
CA ASP A 61 23.71 13.22 23.39
C ASP A 61 23.10 11.86 23.06
N PHE A 62 22.06 11.85 22.23
CA PHE A 62 21.44 10.61 21.77
C PHE A 62 22.42 9.72 21.01
N ALA A 63 23.13 10.29 20.02
CA ALA A 63 24.09 9.54 19.22
C ALA A 63 25.23 8.91 20.05
N ARG A 64 25.66 9.55 21.15
CA ARG A 64 26.66 8.99 22.08
C ARG A 64 26.12 7.83 22.91
N ARG A 65 24.84 7.83 23.24
CA ARG A 65 24.20 6.87 24.16
C ARG A 65 23.58 5.69 23.46
N VAL A 66 23.14 5.87 22.21
CA VAL A 66 22.43 4.87 21.43
C VAL A 66 23.25 4.58 20.17
N PRO A 67 24.19 3.62 20.22
CA PRO A 67 24.94 3.22 19.03
C PRO A 67 24.03 2.56 18.00
N PRO A 68 24.33 2.67 16.69
CA PRO A 68 23.62 1.93 15.65
C PRO A 68 23.65 0.41 15.91
N ARG A 69 22.54 -0.27 15.63
CA ARG A 69 22.37 -1.72 15.78
C ARG A 69 21.62 -2.27 14.57
N ASP A 70 21.85 -3.54 14.27
CA ASP A 70 20.97 -4.31 13.40
C ASP A 70 19.75 -4.84 14.17
N TYR A 71 18.89 -5.60 13.51
CA TYR A 71 17.71 -6.19 14.12
C TYR A 71 18.06 -7.14 15.28
N GLU A 72 19.16 -7.88 15.20
CA GLU A 72 19.54 -8.84 16.25
C GLU A 72 19.92 -8.12 17.55
N GLY A 73 20.49 -6.91 17.45
CA GLY A 73 20.68 -6.02 18.60
C GLY A 73 19.37 -5.51 19.24
N PHE A 74 18.22 -5.73 18.62
CA PHE A 74 16.89 -5.44 19.14
C PHE A 74 16.05 -6.69 19.47
N ARG A 75 16.45 -7.88 19.02
CA ARG A 75 15.62 -9.09 19.07
C ARG A 75 15.13 -9.39 20.48
N SER A 76 15.98 -9.33 21.49
CA SER A 76 15.57 -9.60 22.88
C SER A 76 14.48 -8.66 23.40
N TYR A 77 14.47 -7.39 22.99
CA TYR A 77 13.41 -6.45 23.36
C TYR A 77 12.12 -6.73 22.60
N VAL A 78 12.23 -7.05 21.31
CA VAL A 78 11.08 -7.39 20.46
C VAL A 78 10.41 -8.67 20.96
N ASP A 79 11.19 -9.70 21.33
CA ASP A 79 10.68 -10.97 21.84
C ASP A 79 9.92 -10.77 23.16
N ARG A 80 10.42 -9.89 24.05
CA ARG A 80 9.70 -9.49 25.27
C ARG A 80 8.37 -8.81 24.95
N MET A 81 8.35 -7.90 23.98
CA MET A 81 7.10 -7.27 23.52
C MET A 81 6.14 -8.28 22.89
N ALA A 82 6.65 -9.22 22.09
CA ALA A 82 5.86 -10.30 21.49
C ALA A 82 5.31 -11.27 22.56
N GLY A 83 6.03 -11.42 23.68
CA GLY A 83 5.60 -12.08 24.91
C GLY A 83 4.56 -11.30 25.73
N GLY A 84 4.18 -10.09 25.32
CA GLY A 84 3.18 -9.26 25.97
C GLY A 84 3.73 -8.25 26.98
N GLU A 85 5.05 -8.12 27.11
CA GLU A 85 5.65 -7.12 27.99
C GLU A 85 5.52 -5.70 27.38
N GLY A 86 4.84 -4.81 28.10
CA GLY A 86 4.72 -3.40 27.73
C GLY A 86 5.91 -2.55 28.20
N GLY A 87 6.12 -1.38 27.60
CA GLY A 87 7.13 -0.43 28.06
C GLY A 87 8.58 -0.88 27.82
N VAL A 88 8.81 -1.75 26.83
CA VAL A 88 10.17 -2.27 26.54
C VAL A 88 10.94 -1.32 25.61
N LEU A 89 10.60 -1.27 24.32
CA LEU A 89 11.19 -0.31 23.36
C LEU A 89 10.46 1.03 23.35
N THR A 90 9.16 1.01 23.63
CA THR A 90 8.27 2.16 23.52
C THR A 90 7.22 2.14 24.63
N ALA A 91 6.84 3.32 25.10
CA ALA A 91 5.74 3.53 26.03
C ALA A 91 4.36 3.49 25.33
N ASP A 92 4.34 3.62 23.99
CA ASP A 92 3.10 3.55 23.22
C ASP A 92 2.59 2.10 23.12
N SER A 93 1.26 1.96 23.04
CA SER A 93 0.62 0.65 23.03
C SER A 93 0.89 -0.08 21.71
N LEU A 94 1.44 -1.29 21.84
CA LEU A 94 1.58 -2.23 20.74
C LEU A 94 0.19 -2.65 20.22
N THR A 95 0.01 -2.58 18.92
CA THR A 95 -1.21 -3.03 18.24
C THR A 95 -0.98 -4.37 17.55
N MET A 96 0.17 -4.51 16.86
CA MET A 96 0.56 -5.70 16.12
C MET A 96 2.04 -5.61 15.73
N PHE A 97 2.51 -6.56 14.92
CA PHE A 97 3.82 -6.48 14.28
C PHE A 97 3.71 -6.40 12.76
N THR A 98 4.66 -5.76 12.11
CA THR A 98 4.89 -5.99 10.68
C THR A 98 6.02 -6.98 10.48
N THR A 99 5.93 -7.79 9.44
CA THR A 99 6.98 -8.74 9.04
C THR A 99 7.78 -8.16 7.88
N THR A 100 9.08 -8.41 7.83
CA THR A 100 9.89 -8.13 6.64
C THR A 100 9.84 -9.33 5.71
N SER A 101 9.44 -9.14 4.45
CA SER A 101 9.47 -10.19 3.44
C SER A 101 10.93 -10.57 3.13
N GLY A 102 11.33 -11.83 3.36
CA GLY A 102 12.54 -12.38 2.73
C GLY A 102 13.69 -12.82 3.63
N THR A 103 13.45 -13.33 4.84
CA THR A 103 14.50 -14.03 5.60
C THR A 103 14.27 -15.54 5.58
N THR A 104 15.23 -16.30 5.08
CA THR A 104 15.40 -17.72 5.39
C THR A 104 15.81 -17.82 6.86
N GLY A 105 14.84 -17.76 7.78
CA GLY A 105 15.05 -17.72 9.23
C GLY A 105 13.79 -17.29 9.99
N GLU A 106 13.90 -17.10 11.31
CA GLU A 106 12.79 -16.57 12.11
C GLU A 106 12.34 -15.18 11.60
N PRO A 107 11.03 -14.95 11.40
CA PRO A 107 10.54 -13.66 10.95
C PRO A 107 11.02 -12.51 11.85
N LYS A 108 11.46 -11.41 11.23
CA LYS A 108 11.72 -10.16 11.94
C LYS A 108 10.38 -9.46 12.19
N LEU A 109 10.06 -9.30 13.47
CA LEU A 109 8.84 -8.64 13.93
C LEU A 109 9.15 -7.19 14.24
N ILE A 110 8.55 -6.27 13.50
CA ILE A 110 8.71 -4.83 13.70
C ILE A 110 7.48 -4.30 14.45
N PRO A 111 7.63 -3.79 15.69
CA PRO A 111 6.49 -3.34 16.49
C PRO A 111 5.69 -2.23 15.80
N VAL A 112 4.39 -2.43 15.68
CA VAL A 112 3.43 -1.41 15.22
C VAL A 112 2.64 -0.89 16.40
N THR A 113 2.84 0.39 16.72
CA THR A 113 2.10 1.07 17.78
C THR A 113 0.92 1.88 17.25
N LYS A 114 0.03 2.29 18.15
CA LYS A 114 -1.12 3.15 17.79
C LYS A 114 -0.68 4.49 17.19
N ALA A 115 0.34 5.15 17.74
CA ALA A 115 0.87 6.40 17.19
C ALA A 115 1.51 6.20 15.82
N TRP A 116 2.24 5.10 15.63
CA TRP A 116 2.81 4.76 14.33
C TRP A 116 1.70 4.58 13.28
N LYS A 117 0.64 3.82 13.61
CA LYS A 117 -0.49 3.59 12.68
C LYS A 117 -1.18 4.91 12.31
N ALA A 118 -1.38 5.80 13.28
CA ALA A 118 -1.95 7.12 13.04
C ALA A 118 -1.05 8.00 12.14
N GLN A 119 0.27 7.96 12.34
CA GLN A 119 1.25 8.70 11.53
C GLN A 119 1.31 8.14 10.10
N ALA A 120 1.38 6.82 9.93
CA ALA A 120 1.36 6.17 8.62
C ALA A 120 0.10 6.55 7.83
N ALA A 121 -1.08 6.49 8.47
CA ALA A 121 -2.34 6.90 7.86
C ALA A 121 -2.33 8.39 7.47
N ALA A 122 -1.75 9.27 8.30
CA ALA A 122 -1.62 10.69 8.00
C ALA A 122 -0.73 10.94 6.77
N LEU A 123 0.42 10.30 6.70
CA LEU A 123 1.32 10.44 5.56
C LEU A 123 0.74 9.86 4.27
N THR A 124 -0.03 8.77 4.35
CA THR A 124 -0.79 8.23 3.20
C THR A 124 -1.84 9.24 2.71
N ARG A 125 -2.59 9.90 3.61
CA ARG A 125 -3.52 10.95 3.23
C ARG A 125 -2.84 12.16 2.62
N LEU A 126 -1.66 12.55 3.11
CA LEU A 126 -0.87 13.63 2.54
C LEU A 126 -0.39 13.31 1.11
N TRP A 127 0.06 12.08 0.88
CA TRP A 127 0.42 11.61 -0.46
C TRP A 127 -0.79 11.63 -1.39
N MET A 128 -1.93 11.09 -0.94
CA MET A 128 -3.19 11.12 -1.70
C MET A 128 -3.62 12.55 -2.01
N TYR A 129 -3.55 13.46 -1.04
CA TYR A 129 -3.86 14.88 -1.21
C TYR A 129 -3.08 15.49 -2.38
N ARG A 130 -1.77 15.27 -2.43
CA ARG A 130 -0.93 15.82 -3.51
C ARG A 130 -1.20 15.14 -4.84
N ALA A 131 -1.35 13.81 -4.85
CA ALA A 131 -1.70 13.07 -6.06
C ALA A 131 -3.02 13.57 -6.67
N VAL A 132 -4.05 13.80 -5.84
CA VAL A 132 -5.35 14.34 -6.30
C VAL A 132 -5.28 15.79 -6.72
N ARG A 133 -4.44 16.60 -6.05
CA ARG A 133 -4.25 18.00 -6.40
C ARG A 133 -3.56 18.13 -7.77
N ASP A 134 -2.52 17.34 -8.01
CA ASP A 134 -1.73 17.39 -9.23
C ASP A 134 -2.46 16.69 -10.39
N HIS A 135 -3.18 15.59 -10.08
CA HIS A 135 -3.90 14.73 -11.03
C HIS A 135 -5.36 14.59 -10.61
N PRO A 136 -6.21 15.59 -10.86
CA PRO A 136 -7.58 15.61 -10.38
C PRO A 136 -8.48 14.52 -10.99
N GLY A 137 -8.06 13.93 -12.11
CA GLY A 137 -8.76 12.85 -12.81
C GLY A 137 -8.55 11.48 -12.17
N CYS A 138 -7.54 11.31 -11.30
CA CYS A 138 -7.18 10.01 -10.74
C CYS A 138 -8.28 9.38 -9.85
N PHE A 139 -9.30 10.14 -9.44
CA PHE A 139 -10.51 9.67 -8.74
C PHE A 139 -11.82 9.81 -9.52
N ASP A 140 -11.78 10.13 -10.82
CA ASP A 140 -12.99 10.28 -11.65
C ASP A 140 -13.68 8.95 -11.96
N LYS A 141 -12.92 7.84 -11.92
CA LYS A 141 -13.41 6.47 -12.12
C LYS A 141 -12.99 5.60 -10.93
N LYS A 142 -12.77 4.30 -11.17
CA LYS A 142 -12.33 3.37 -10.14
C LYS A 142 -10.82 3.44 -9.94
N VAL A 143 -10.39 3.12 -8.73
CA VAL A 143 -8.98 2.95 -8.38
C VAL A 143 -8.69 1.46 -8.24
N LEU A 144 -7.74 0.95 -9.02
CA LEU A 144 -7.23 -0.41 -8.85
C LEU A 144 -6.04 -0.38 -7.90
N LEU A 145 -6.25 -0.79 -6.65
CA LEU A 145 -5.20 -0.89 -5.64
C LEU A 145 -4.91 -2.37 -5.36
N VAL A 146 -3.67 -2.81 -5.59
CA VAL A 146 -3.22 -4.18 -5.30
C VAL A 146 -2.14 -4.13 -4.24
N VAL A 147 -2.50 -4.57 -3.03
CA VAL A 147 -1.64 -4.60 -1.83
C VAL A 147 -1.71 -5.97 -1.16
N SER A 148 -0.66 -6.32 -0.43
CA SER A 148 -0.61 -7.55 0.37
C SER A 148 -1.63 -7.52 1.52
N PRO A 149 -2.09 -8.67 2.01
CA PRO A 149 -2.98 -8.74 3.17
C PRO A 149 -2.34 -8.13 4.43
N ALA A 150 -3.19 -7.53 5.27
CA ALA A 150 -2.76 -6.85 6.50
C ALA A 150 -2.34 -7.81 7.61
N ILE A 151 -2.96 -9.00 7.66
CA ILE A 151 -2.72 -10.03 8.66
C ILE A 151 -2.31 -11.31 7.93
N GLU A 152 -1.12 -11.80 8.23
CA GLU A 152 -0.58 -13.06 7.72
C GLU A 152 -0.64 -14.16 8.80
N GLY A 153 -0.63 -13.76 10.08
CA GLY A 153 -0.73 -14.70 11.19
C GLY A 153 -0.80 -14.02 12.55
N ARG A 154 -0.60 -14.82 13.60
CA ARG A 154 -0.56 -14.35 14.99
C ARG A 154 0.62 -14.95 15.74
N THR A 155 1.21 -14.19 16.67
CA THR A 155 2.21 -14.68 17.62
C THR A 155 1.57 -15.66 18.61
N PRO A 156 2.37 -16.44 19.37
CA PRO A 156 1.84 -17.33 20.43
C PRO A 156 0.96 -16.62 21.46
N MET A 157 1.24 -15.34 21.74
CA MET A 157 0.44 -14.49 22.65
C MET A 157 -0.77 -13.84 21.99
N GLY A 158 -1.04 -14.18 20.72
CA GLY A 158 -2.23 -13.72 19.99
C GLY A 158 -2.08 -12.36 19.28
N PHE A 159 -0.92 -11.71 19.31
CA PHE A 159 -0.70 -10.47 18.55
C PHE A 159 -0.71 -10.77 17.05
N ALA A 160 -1.44 -9.98 16.26
CA ALA A 160 -1.39 -10.11 14.81
C ALA A 160 0.00 -9.75 14.26
N TYR A 161 0.37 -10.35 13.13
CA TYR A 161 1.48 -9.87 12.31
C TYR A 161 1.13 -9.95 10.82
N GLY A 162 1.72 -9.08 10.00
CA GLY A 162 1.54 -9.10 8.55
C GLY A 162 2.20 -7.91 7.83
N ALA A 163 1.75 -7.62 6.61
CA ALA A 163 2.38 -6.61 5.77
C ALA A 163 1.88 -5.18 6.07
N MET A 164 2.81 -4.21 6.07
CA MET A 164 2.49 -2.79 6.25
C MET A 164 1.54 -2.24 5.18
N SER A 165 1.68 -2.70 3.93
CA SER A 165 0.85 -2.27 2.80
C SER A 165 -0.64 -2.58 3.02
N GLY A 166 -0.96 -3.74 3.60
CA GLY A 166 -2.33 -4.12 3.93
C GLY A 166 -2.92 -3.25 5.03
N LEU A 167 -2.15 -2.95 6.08
CA LEU A 167 -2.62 -2.18 7.25
C LEU A 167 -3.09 -0.78 6.90
N THR A 168 -2.41 -0.11 5.98
CA THR A 168 -2.80 1.24 5.56
C THR A 168 -4.11 1.27 4.77
N SER A 169 -4.56 0.12 4.26
CA SER A 169 -5.80 -0.01 3.49
C SER A 169 -7.03 -0.35 4.35
N GLU A 170 -6.85 -0.93 5.54
CA GLU A 170 -7.95 -1.33 6.43
C GLU A 170 -8.76 -0.12 6.94
N ASP A 171 -8.09 1.00 7.22
CA ASP A 171 -8.75 2.18 7.81
C ASP A 171 -9.50 3.04 6.77
N VAL A 172 -9.53 2.62 5.50
CA VAL A 172 -10.24 3.36 4.44
C VAL A 172 -11.76 3.29 4.70
N PRO A 173 -12.45 4.44 4.82
CA PRO A 173 -13.89 4.48 5.08
C PRO A 173 -14.69 3.66 4.07
N ARG A 174 -15.74 2.96 4.52
CA ARG A 174 -16.57 2.07 3.68
C ARG A 174 -17.09 2.75 2.40
N LEU A 175 -17.44 4.04 2.46
CA LEU A 175 -17.89 4.79 1.29
C LEU A 175 -16.77 5.01 0.26
N ALA A 176 -15.53 5.23 0.71
CA ALA A 176 -14.36 5.34 -0.15
C ALA A 176 -13.99 4.00 -0.78
N ARG A 177 -14.16 2.87 -0.05
CA ARG A 177 -13.93 1.52 -0.60
C ARG A 177 -14.79 1.20 -1.84
N ARG A 178 -15.97 1.83 -1.99
CA ARG A 178 -16.80 1.69 -3.21
C ARG A 178 -16.13 2.24 -4.48
N HIS A 179 -15.10 3.06 -4.34
CA HIS A 179 -14.32 3.58 -5.47
C HIS A 179 -13.22 2.61 -5.91
N TYR A 180 -12.96 1.53 -5.17
CA TYR A 180 -12.02 0.50 -5.62
C TYR A 180 -12.63 -0.39 -6.71
N ALA A 181 -11.80 -0.73 -7.69
CA ALA A 181 -12.16 -1.63 -8.80
C ALA A 181 -12.35 -3.08 -8.31
N ILE A 182 -11.62 -3.45 -7.25
CA ILE A 182 -11.65 -4.76 -6.61
C ILE A 182 -11.87 -4.62 -5.10
N PRO A 183 -12.50 -5.59 -4.43
CA PRO A 183 -12.43 -5.71 -2.98
C PRO A 183 -10.97 -5.92 -2.52
N PRO A 184 -10.51 -5.28 -1.42
CA PRO A 184 -9.12 -5.40 -0.95
C PRO A 184 -8.67 -6.85 -0.70
N ASP A 185 -9.57 -7.67 -0.17
CA ASP A 185 -9.25 -9.03 0.29
C ASP A 185 -9.06 -10.02 -0.88
N VAL A 186 -9.43 -9.63 -2.12
CA VAL A 186 -9.26 -10.46 -3.33
C VAL A 186 -7.82 -10.93 -3.54
N VAL A 187 -6.84 -10.13 -3.12
CA VAL A 187 -5.41 -10.45 -3.27
C VAL A 187 -4.99 -11.65 -2.41
N SER A 188 -5.76 -12.01 -1.38
CA SER A 188 -5.51 -13.16 -0.50
C SER A 188 -6.43 -14.36 -0.75
N LEU A 189 -7.46 -14.24 -1.60
CA LEU A 189 -8.46 -15.31 -1.78
C LEU A 189 -7.96 -16.54 -2.54
N LEU A 190 -6.94 -16.38 -3.37
CA LEU A 190 -6.46 -17.43 -4.26
C LEU A 190 -4.98 -17.72 -3.98
N PRO A 191 -4.63 -19.00 -3.71
CA PRO A 191 -3.25 -19.38 -3.46
C PRO A 191 -2.43 -19.40 -4.75
N ASP A 192 -3.03 -19.81 -5.87
CA ASP A 192 -2.37 -19.79 -7.18
C ASP A 192 -2.15 -18.34 -7.63
N HIS A 193 -0.89 -18.04 -7.92
CA HIS A 193 -0.48 -16.69 -8.28
C HIS A 193 -1.14 -16.23 -9.58
N ASP A 194 -1.27 -17.08 -10.59
CA ASP A 194 -1.71 -16.66 -11.92
C ASP A 194 -3.23 -16.51 -11.99
N ASP A 195 -3.97 -17.44 -11.40
CA ASP A 195 -5.43 -17.34 -11.29
C ASP A 195 -5.85 -16.16 -10.41
N ARG A 196 -5.04 -15.79 -9.41
CA ARG A 196 -5.25 -14.55 -8.63
C ARG A 196 -5.16 -13.30 -9.50
N TYR A 197 -4.11 -13.15 -10.29
CA TYR A 197 -3.98 -11.98 -11.17
C TYR A 197 -5.04 -12.00 -12.28
N LEU A 198 -5.47 -13.19 -12.74
CA LEU A 198 -6.60 -13.33 -13.65
C LEU A 198 -7.89 -12.80 -13.03
N LEU A 199 -8.20 -13.19 -11.78
CA LEU A 199 -9.38 -12.68 -11.07
C LEU A 199 -9.31 -11.16 -10.89
N ILE A 200 -8.16 -10.62 -10.46
CA ILE A 200 -7.96 -9.18 -10.30
C ILE A 200 -8.23 -8.45 -11.63
N MET A 201 -7.62 -8.93 -12.72
CA MET A 201 -7.79 -8.31 -14.03
C MET A 201 -9.21 -8.47 -14.57
N ARG A 202 -9.87 -9.61 -14.35
CA ARG A 202 -11.29 -9.77 -14.68
C ARG A 202 -12.14 -8.71 -14.01
N LEU A 203 -11.95 -8.49 -12.72
CA LEU A 203 -12.76 -7.55 -11.95
C LEU A 203 -12.47 -6.10 -12.37
N ALA A 204 -11.20 -5.77 -12.57
CA ALA A 204 -10.77 -4.43 -12.96
C ALA A 204 -11.15 -4.08 -14.40
N MET A 205 -11.04 -5.01 -15.35
CA MET A 205 -11.32 -4.77 -16.78
C MET A 205 -12.81 -4.61 -17.10
N ALA A 206 -13.70 -5.07 -16.21
CA ALA A 206 -15.13 -4.78 -16.31
C ALA A 206 -15.46 -3.30 -16.13
N GLN A 207 -14.56 -2.51 -15.55
CA GLN A 207 -14.86 -1.15 -15.09
C GLN A 207 -13.89 -0.14 -15.72
N PRO A 208 -14.31 1.13 -15.87
CA PRO A 208 -13.38 2.21 -16.15
C PRO A 208 -12.50 2.46 -14.90
N VAL A 209 -11.20 2.65 -15.12
CA VAL A 209 -10.20 2.86 -14.06
C VAL A 209 -9.44 4.15 -14.36
N SER A 210 -9.29 5.00 -13.34
CA SER A 210 -8.59 6.28 -13.44
C SER A 210 -7.29 6.33 -12.66
N ALA A 211 -7.07 5.38 -11.75
CA ALA A 211 -5.78 5.21 -11.09
C ALA A 211 -5.47 3.74 -10.82
N VAL A 212 -4.19 3.39 -10.90
CA VAL A 212 -3.68 2.07 -10.52
C VAL A 212 -2.57 2.26 -9.50
N GLY A 213 -2.58 1.49 -8.42
CA GLY A 213 -1.59 1.56 -7.34
C GLY A 213 -1.13 0.19 -6.91
N THR A 214 0.18 -0.03 -6.87
CA THR A 214 0.80 -1.17 -6.18
C THR A 214 2.24 -0.83 -5.84
N PRO A 215 2.77 -1.23 -4.67
CA PRO A 215 4.13 -0.86 -4.30
C PRO A 215 5.19 -1.31 -5.31
N ASN A 216 5.14 -2.57 -5.74
CA ASN A 216 6.16 -3.12 -6.62
C ASN A 216 5.72 -3.04 -8.10
N PRO A 217 6.49 -2.37 -8.98
CA PRO A 217 6.16 -2.30 -10.40
C PRO A 217 6.04 -3.68 -11.07
N THR A 218 6.70 -4.73 -10.58
CA THR A 218 6.56 -6.09 -11.14
C THR A 218 5.12 -6.61 -11.07
N SER A 219 4.35 -6.21 -10.06
CA SER A 219 2.92 -6.51 -9.96
C SER A 219 2.12 -5.83 -11.07
N LEU A 220 2.46 -4.58 -11.44
CA LEU A 220 1.85 -3.90 -12.59
C LEU A 220 2.15 -4.64 -13.91
N PHE A 221 3.38 -5.11 -14.09
CA PHE A 221 3.72 -5.93 -15.25
C PHE A 221 2.92 -7.22 -15.29
N ARG A 222 2.75 -7.93 -14.16
CA ARG A 222 1.92 -9.14 -14.12
C ARG A 222 0.46 -8.85 -14.47
N LEU A 223 -0.12 -7.76 -13.95
CA LEU A 223 -1.47 -7.33 -14.32
C LEU A 223 -1.60 -7.09 -15.84
N ALA A 224 -0.67 -6.33 -16.42
CA ALA A 224 -0.66 -6.05 -17.85
C ALA A 224 -0.46 -7.30 -18.71
N HIS A 225 0.41 -8.21 -18.26
CA HIS A 225 0.73 -9.44 -18.97
C HIS A 225 -0.43 -10.42 -18.95
N VAL A 226 -1.08 -10.62 -17.80
CA VAL A 226 -2.29 -11.46 -17.71
C VAL A 226 -3.40 -10.94 -18.61
N ALA A 227 -3.60 -9.62 -18.69
CA ALA A 227 -4.55 -9.04 -19.64
C ALA A 227 -4.20 -9.37 -21.10
N ALA A 228 -2.92 -9.32 -21.45
CA ALA A 228 -2.45 -9.60 -22.80
C ALA A 228 -2.51 -11.09 -23.18
N GLU A 229 -2.23 -11.99 -22.23
CA GLU A 229 -2.14 -13.44 -22.46
C GLU A 229 -3.49 -14.15 -22.36
N ARG A 230 -4.41 -13.63 -21.54
CA ARG A 230 -5.70 -14.27 -21.24
C ARG A 230 -6.91 -13.40 -21.61
N PRO A 231 -6.93 -12.74 -22.78
CA PRO A 231 -7.98 -11.79 -23.12
C PRO A 231 -9.35 -12.47 -23.26
N GLU A 232 -9.40 -13.66 -23.87
CA GLU A 232 -10.65 -14.41 -24.08
C GLU A 232 -11.31 -14.83 -22.77
N ASP A 233 -10.51 -15.28 -21.80
CA ASP A 233 -11.02 -15.66 -20.48
C ASP A 233 -11.61 -14.46 -19.73
N ILE A 234 -10.91 -13.32 -19.76
CA ILE A 234 -11.39 -12.07 -19.16
C ILE A 234 -12.69 -11.62 -19.82
N ILE A 235 -12.72 -11.58 -21.16
CA ILE A 235 -13.87 -11.13 -21.94
C ILE A 235 -15.08 -12.02 -21.69
N ARG A 236 -14.91 -13.34 -21.76
CA ARG A 236 -15.97 -14.32 -21.49
C ARG A 236 -16.52 -14.17 -20.08
N ALA A 237 -15.65 -14.06 -19.08
CA ALA A 237 -16.07 -13.90 -17.68
C ALA A 237 -16.84 -12.58 -17.44
N ILE A 238 -16.46 -11.50 -18.14
CA ILE A 238 -17.19 -10.22 -18.10
C ILE A 238 -18.55 -10.37 -18.80
N ARG A 239 -18.58 -10.99 -19.97
CA ARG A 239 -19.81 -11.23 -20.74
C ARG A 239 -20.82 -12.05 -19.95
N ASP A 240 -20.36 -13.11 -19.31
CA ASP A 240 -21.22 -14.10 -18.64
C ASP A 240 -21.50 -13.74 -17.17
N GLY A 241 -20.80 -12.74 -16.62
CA GLY A 241 -20.96 -12.34 -15.22
C GLY A 241 -20.38 -13.34 -14.23
N THR A 242 -19.27 -14.00 -14.57
CA THR A 242 -18.61 -15.01 -13.72
C THR A 242 -17.25 -14.54 -13.22
N LEU A 243 -16.66 -15.30 -12.28
CA LEU A 243 -15.32 -15.01 -11.76
C LEU A 243 -14.21 -15.19 -12.81
N GLY A 244 -14.43 -16.07 -13.79
CA GLY A 244 -13.43 -16.36 -14.83
C GLY A 244 -12.25 -17.23 -14.38
N ILE A 245 -12.27 -17.73 -13.15
CA ILE A 245 -11.26 -18.65 -12.61
C ILE A 245 -11.71 -20.11 -12.78
N PRO A 246 -10.77 -21.05 -12.97
CA PRO A 246 -11.12 -22.46 -13.04
C PRO A 246 -11.51 -23.01 -11.67
N ALA A 247 -12.38 -24.02 -11.65
CA ALA A 247 -12.88 -24.62 -10.41
C ALA A 247 -11.76 -25.22 -9.53
N ARG A 248 -10.67 -25.69 -10.15
CA ARG A 248 -9.48 -26.22 -9.46
C ARG A 248 -8.76 -25.18 -8.59
N SER A 249 -9.01 -23.90 -8.83
CA SER A 249 -8.34 -22.79 -8.16
C SER A 249 -9.12 -22.32 -6.95
N LEU A 250 -10.32 -22.86 -6.72
CA LEU A 250 -11.06 -22.61 -5.49
C LEU A 250 -10.26 -23.14 -4.30
N PRO A 251 -10.04 -22.32 -3.26
CA PRO A 251 -9.25 -22.72 -2.11
C PRO A 251 -9.97 -23.79 -1.30
N ASP A 252 -9.20 -24.60 -0.59
CA ASP A 252 -9.72 -25.62 0.32
C ASP A 252 -10.27 -25.03 1.62
N ASP A 253 -9.79 -23.84 2.02
CA ASP A 253 -10.30 -23.19 3.21
C ASP A 253 -11.72 -22.65 2.98
N ALA A 254 -12.60 -22.96 3.94
CA ALA A 254 -14.03 -22.65 3.83
C ALA A 254 -14.31 -21.14 3.78
N THR A 255 -13.43 -20.33 4.39
CA THR A 255 -13.62 -18.88 4.50
C THR A 255 -13.41 -18.20 3.15
N SER A 256 -12.25 -18.38 2.54
CA SER A 256 -11.93 -17.83 1.21
C SER A 256 -12.87 -18.38 0.14
N ARG A 257 -13.28 -19.65 0.25
CA ARG A 257 -14.29 -20.24 -0.65
C ARG A 257 -15.65 -19.56 -0.52
N ALA A 258 -16.10 -19.29 0.71
CA ALA A 258 -17.36 -18.57 0.95
C ALA A 258 -17.29 -17.13 0.42
N GLU A 259 -16.15 -16.45 0.61
CA GLU A 259 -15.93 -15.10 0.10
C GLU A 259 -15.92 -15.04 -1.44
N LEU A 260 -15.25 -15.98 -2.10
CA LEU A 260 -15.29 -16.10 -3.58
C LEU A 260 -16.70 -16.42 -4.09
N THR A 261 -17.44 -17.27 -3.39
CA THR A 261 -18.84 -17.59 -3.74
C THR A 261 -19.71 -16.34 -3.62
N HIS A 262 -19.58 -15.59 -2.53
CA HIS A 262 -20.30 -14.34 -2.32
C HIS A 262 -19.94 -13.30 -3.39
N LEU A 263 -18.65 -13.15 -3.69
CA LEU A 263 -18.15 -12.27 -4.74
C LEU A 263 -18.76 -12.64 -6.11
N GLY A 264 -18.72 -13.93 -6.47
CA GLY A 264 -19.28 -14.44 -7.71
C GLY A 264 -20.79 -14.20 -7.84
N ALA A 265 -21.55 -14.39 -6.75
CA ALA A 265 -22.99 -14.14 -6.73
C ALA A 265 -23.35 -12.65 -6.94
N GLY A 266 -22.43 -11.73 -6.65
CA GLY A 266 -22.60 -10.30 -6.88
C GLY A 266 -22.29 -9.85 -8.31
N LEU A 267 -21.66 -10.69 -9.13
CA LEU A 267 -21.29 -10.34 -10.50
C LEU A 267 -22.51 -10.39 -11.43
N ARG A 268 -22.52 -9.47 -12.40
CA ARG A 268 -23.56 -9.34 -13.41
C ARG A 268 -22.93 -9.48 -14.81
N PRO A 269 -23.63 -10.06 -15.78
CA PRO A 269 -23.24 -9.99 -17.20
C PRO A 269 -23.05 -8.53 -17.67
N GLU A 270 -21.93 -8.24 -18.32
CA GLU A 270 -21.60 -6.90 -18.86
C GLU A 270 -21.26 -6.98 -20.37
N PRO A 271 -22.25 -7.32 -21.23
CA PRO A 271 -22.01 -7.63 -22.64
C PRO A 271 -21.45 -6.44 -23.44
N GLU A 272 -21.85 -5.21 -23.14
CA GLU A 272 -21.32 -4.02 -23.83
C GLU A 272 -19.85 -3.77 -23.52
N ARG A 273 -19.43 -4.04 -22.28
CA ARG A 273 -18.01 -3.97 -21.91
C ARG A 273 -17.22 -5.09 -22.57
N ALA A 274 -17.77 -6.30 -22.60
CA ALA A 274 -17.14 -7.43 -23.32
C ALA A 274 -16.93 -7.09 -24.81
N LYS A 275 -17.96 -6.60 -25.51
CA LYS A 275 -17.86 -6.14 -26.91
C LYS A 275 -16.81 -5.04 -27.11
N PHE A 276 -16.69 -4.11 -26.16
CA PHE A 276 -15.65 -3.09 -26.20
C PHE A 276 -14.25 -3.71 -26.15
N LEU A 277 -14.02 -4.63 -25.22
CA LEU A 277 -12.74 -5.34 -25.08
C LEU A 277 -12.44 -6.22 -26.29
N GLU A 278 -13.44 -6.89 -26.87
CA GLU A 278 -13.31 -7.68 -28.11
C GLU A 278 -12.81 -6.81 -29.28
N ARG A 279 -13.35 -5.59 -29.42
CA ARG A 279 -12.87 -4.64 -30.45
C ARG A 279 -11.41 -4.22 -30.22
N LEU A 280 -10.98 -4.11 -28.97
CA LEU A 280 -9.57 -3.81 -28.67
C LEU A 280 -8.68 -4.99 -29.05
N VAL A 281 -9.09 -6.22 -28.76
CA VAL A 281 -8.36 -7.43 -29.17
C VAL A 281 -8.30 -7.54 -30.69
N SER A 282 -9.41 -7.30 -31.41
CA SER A 282 -9.40 -7.36 -32.89
C SER A 282 -8.53 -6.29 -33.53
N THR A 283 -8.36 -5.14 -32.86
CA THR A 283 -7.55 -4.01 -33.37
C THR A 283 -6.07 -4.15 -33.00
N HIS A 284 -5.77 -4.60 -31.80
CA HIS A 284 -4.40 -4.58 -31.23
C HIS A 284 -3.79 -5.96 -31.00
N GLY A 285 -4.55 -7.03 -31.22
CA GLY A 285 -4.15 -8.43 -30.98
C GLY A 285 -4.11 -8.85 -29.51
N ARG A 286 -4.29 -7.92 -28.56
CA ARG A 286 -4.21 -8.15 -27.12
C ARG A 286 -4.95 -7.06 -26.34
N LEU A 287 -5.27 -7.35 -25.08
CA LEU A 287 -5.65 -6.28 -24.14
C LEU A 287 -4.39 -5.67 -23.52
N SER A 288 -4.41 -4.36 -23.33
CA SER A 288 -3.43 -3.63 -22.53
C SER A 288 -4.14 -2.66 -21.59
N PRO A 289 -3.62 -2.40 -20.38
CA PRO A 289 -4.16 -1.36 -19.50
C PRO A 289 -4.36 -0.01 -20.22
N ALA A 290 -3.38 0.39 -21.04
CA ALA A 290 -3.43 1.64 -21.82
C ALA A 290 -4.66 1.74 -22.74
N SER A 291 -5.03 0.64 -23.41
CA SER A 291 -6.17 0.63 -24.34
C SER A 291 -7.50 0.42 -23.64
N CYS A 292 -7.51 -0.32 -22.53
CA CYS A 292 -8.72 -0.67 -21.81
C CYS A 292 -9.22 0.44 -20.88
N TRP A 293 -8.32 1.33 -20.44
CA TRP A 293 -8.58 2.43 -19.51
C TRP A 293 -8.10 3.77 -20.08
N PRO A 294 -8.82 4.34 -21.05
CA PRO A 294 -8.44 5.62 -21.67
C PRO A 294 -8.48 6.80 -20.68
N GLU A 295 -9.21 6.69 -19.58
CA GLU A 295 -9.25 7.69 -18.50
C GLU A 295 -8.23 7.46 -17.37
N LEU A 296 -7.25 6.57 -17.58
CA LEU A 296 -6.19 6.34 -16.60
C LEU A 296 -5.30 7.59 -16.49
N ASP A 297 -5.30 8.21 -15.31
CA ASP A 297 -4.63 9.48 -15.03
C ASP A 297 -3.36 9.28 -14.18
N LEU A 298 -3.35 8.24 -13.33
CA LEU A 298 -2.25 8.02 -12.38
C LEU A 298 -1.88 6.54 -12.20
N VAL A 299 -0.57 6.27 -12.21
CA VAL A 299 0.03 5.00 -11.79
C VAL A 299 0.94 5.26 -10.57
N GLY A 300 0.64 4.62 -9.45
CA GLY A 300 1.43 4.71 -8.21
C GLY A 300 2.24 3.43 -7.96
N CYS A 301 3.57 3.54 -7.96
CA CYS A 301 4.48 2.44 -7.62
C CYS A 301 5.85 2.98 -7.22
N TRP A 302 6.73 2.15 -6.66
CA TRP A 302 8.12 2.54 -6.43
C TRP A 302 8.88 2.71 -7.76
N LEU A 303 9.63 3.82 -7.83
CA LEU A 303 10.51 4.23 -8.92
C LEU A 303 11.98 4.21 -8.51
N GLY A 304 12.27 4.12 -7.21
CA GLY A 304 13.62 4.09 -6.65
C GLY A 304 14.24 2.69 -6.58
N GLY A 305 15.57 2.65 -6.44
CA GLY A 305 16.31 1.39 -6.24
C GLY A 305 16.13 0.39 -7.40
N SER A 306 16.08 -0.90 -7.08
CA SER A 306 15.88 -1.97 -8.08
C SER A 306 14.52 -1.91 -8.79
N ALA A 307 13.51 -1.32 -8.14
CA ALA A 307 12.18 -1.14 -8.74
C ALA A 307 12.21 -0.21 -9.96
N GLY A 308 13.10 0.80 -9.96
CA GLY A 308 13.22 1.79 -11.04
C GLY A 308 13.53 1.19 -12.41
N VAL A 309 14.28 0.08 -12.46
CA VAL A 309 14.59 -0.64 -13.71
C VAL A 309 13.31 -1.10 -14.39
N HIS A 310 12.41 -1.72 -13.63
CA HIS A 310 11.11 -2.16 -14.14
C HIS A 310 10.19 -0.96 -14.40
N ALA A 311 10.13 0.00 -13.48
CA ALA A 311 9.22 1.14 -13.60
C ALA A 311 9.41 1.95 -14.89
N SER A 312 10.64 2.06 -15.40
CA SER A 312 10.96 2.76 -16.66
C SER A 312 10.18 2.24 -17.87
N ARG A 313 9.78 0.97 -17.85
CA ARG A 313 9.08 0.27 -18.94
C ARG A 313 7.56 0.22 -18.77
N LEU A 314 7.01 0.77 -17.67
CA LEU A 314 5.56 0.72 -17.42
C LEU A 314 4.75 1.41 -18.52
N ARG A 315 5.31 2.43 -19.17
CA ARG A 315 4.68 3.14 -20.29
C ARG A 315 4.38 2.24 -21.48
N GLU A 316 5.12 1.14 -21.66
CA GLU A 316 4.85 0.13 -22.71
C GLU A 316 3.47 -0.54 -22.53
N HIS A 317 2.95 -0.58 -21.29
CA HIS A 317 1.72 -1.29 -20.94
C HIS A 317 0.58 -0.35 -20.51
N TYR A 318 0.91 0.73 -19.80
CA TYR A 318 -0.04 1.69 -19.24
C TYR A 318 -0.15 2.98 -20.08
N GLY A 319 0.66 3.11 -21.13
CA GLY A 319 0.65 4.25 -22.03
C GLY A 319 1.51 5.41 -21.49
N VAL A 320 1.65 6.45 -22.31
CA VAL A 320 2.40 7.67 -21.97
C VAL A 320 1.53 8.75 -21.31
N GLY A 321 0.21 8.58 -21.33
CA GLY A 321 -0.77 9.50 -20.77
C GLY A 321 -0.72 9.63 -19.25
N PRO A 322 -0.85 8.54 -18.47
CA PRO A 322 -0.91 8.65 -17.03
C PRO A 322 0.42 9.11 -16.43
N ALA A 323 0.31 9.94 -15.40
CA ALA A 323 1.44 10.26 -14.55
C ALA A 323 1.88 9.03 -13.76
N ILE A 324 3.18 8.94 -13.45
CA ILE A 324 3.72 7.86 -12.61
C ILE A 324 4.30 8.49 -11.35
N ARG A 325 3.70 8.21 -10.19
CA ARG A 325 4.07 8.83 -8.90
C ARG A 325 4.69 7.79 -7.96
N ASP A 326 5.87 8.10 -7.44
CA ASP A 326 6.51 7.25 -6.43
C ASP A 326 5.69 7.22 -5.13
N LEU A 327 5.65 6.06 -4.46
CA LEU A 327 4.93 5.90 -3.18
C LEU A 327 5.72 6.39 -1.95
N GLY A 328 6.99 6.69 -2.11
CA GLY A 328 7.94 7.11 -1.10
C GLY A 328 8.89 6.00 -0.68
N PHE A 329 9.96 6.40 -0.02
CA PHE A 329 10.87 5.49 0.66
C PHE A 329 10.18 4.97 1.92
N LEU A 330 9.92 3.66 1.93
CA LEU A 330 9.04 2.96 2.86
C LEU A 330 9.71 1.65 3.27
N ALA A 331 9.59 1.31 4.55
CA ALA A 331 9.95 0.00 5.09
C ALA A 331 8.95 -0.41 6.18
N SER A 332 9.08 -1.62 6.72
CA SER A 332 8.25 -2.09 7.84
C SER A 332 8.40 -1.19 9.08
N GLU A 333 9.56 -0.57 9.26
CA GLU A 333 9.87 0.39 10.33
C GLU A 333 9.17 1.74 10.16
N GLY A 334 8.84 2.15 8.93
CA GLY A 334 8.13 3.40 8.69
C GLY A 334 8.23 3.97 7.28
N ARG A 335 7.67 5.17 7.13
CA ARG A 335 7.75 5.99 5.93
C ARG A 335 8.75 7.11 6.13
N PHE A 336 9.69 7.24 5.22
CA PHE A 336 10.82 8.15 5.34
C PHE A 336 10.73 9.34 4.40
N THR A 337 10.03 9.22 3.26
CA THR A 337 9.82 10.34 2.33
C THR A 337 8.39 10.46 1.83
N ILE A 338 8.05 11.66 1.36
CA ILE A 338 6.80 11.97 0.66
C ILE A 338 7.16 12.51 -0.73
N PRO A 339 7.05 11.72 -1.80
CA PRO A 339 7.25 12.21 -3.16
C PRO A 339 6.22 13.27 -3.52
N VAL A 340 6.69 14.37 -4.08
CA VAL A 340 5.86 15.54 -4.45
C VAL A 340 5.84 15.82 -5.95
N GLU A 341 6.59 15.03 -6.73
CA GLU A 341 6.74 15.15 -8.19
C GLU A 341 6.56 13.79 -8.87
N ASP A 342 6.14 13.77 -10.13
CA ASP A 342 6.03 12.56 -10.94
C ASP A 342 7.37 12.13 -11.55
N GLY A 343 7.47 10.85 -11.89
CA GLY A 343 8.60 10.30 -12.64
C GLY A 343 9.90 10.22 -11.85
N THR A 344 9.87 10.54 -10.55
CA THR A 344 11.03 10.52 -9.66
C THR A 344 10.71 9.87 -8.33
N ALA A 345 11.70 9.17 -7.77
CA ALA A 345 11.65 8.64 -6.40
C ALA A 345 12.02 9.68 -5.34
N ALA A 346 12.45 10.87 -5.77
CA ALA A 346 12.81 11.94 -4.87
C ALA A 346 11.59 12.46 -4.10
N GLY A 347 11.82 12.80 -2.84
CA GLY A 347 10.81 13.46 -2.03
C GLY A 347 11.39 14.02 -0.75
N PRO A 348 10.82 15.12 -0.22
CA PRO A 348 11.15 15.61 1.11
C PRO A 348 11.01 14.51 2.17
N PRO A 349 11.84 14.55 3.23
CA PRO A 349 11.69 13.65 4.37
C PRO A 349 10.30 13.77 5.00
N ALA A 350 9.78 12.66 5.50
CA ALA A 350 8.57 12.63 6.30
C ALA A 350 8.88 13.20 7.70
N CYS A 351 8.89 14.53 7.81
CA CYS A 351 9.22 15.29 9.02
C CYS A 351 8.08 15.38 10.03
#